data_AF-A0A0D1L7J0-F1
#
_entry.id   AF-A0A0D1L7J0-F1
#
_cell.length_a   1.000
_cell.length_b   1.000
_cell.length_c   1.000
_cell.angle_alpha   90.00
_cell.angle_beta   90.00
_cell.angle_gamma   90.00
#
_symmetry.space_group_name_H-M   'P 1'
#
loop_
_entity.id
_entity.type
_entity.pdbx_description
1 polymer ?
#
loop_
_entity_poly.entity_id
_entity_poly.type
_entity_poly.pdbx_seq_one_letter_code
_entity_poly.pdbx_strand_id
1 'polypeptide(L)'
;MIDDHCARTIHAEMNAILQCSKFGVPTDGAEIYVTHYPCIQCCKSIIQAGIKTVYYAEDYKTHPYAQELFEQAGVTVEQVELDEMIVDLKNREKLSFVAGLIGKLADAGLAEEELKKIHEQANTLFTSYV
;
A
#
# COMPACT_ATOMS: atom_id res chain seq x y z
N MET A 1 3.16 -19.73 15.44
CA MET A 1 3.05 -18.42 16.11
C MET A 1 3.75 -18.53 17.44
N ILE A 2 4.63 -17.60 17.76
CA ILE A 2 5.22 -17.44 19.10
C ILE A 2 4.77 -16.05 19.56
N ASP A 3 4.15 -15.97 20.73
CA ASP A 3 3.57 -14.73 21.28
C ASP A 3 2.64 -13.98 20.31
N ASP A 4 1.78 -14.72 19.61
CA ASP A 4 0.85 -14.21 18.58
C ASP A 4 1.53 -13.48 17.39
N HIS A 5 2.83 -13.72 17.20
CA HIS A 5 3.61 -13.24 16.06
C HIS A 5 4.19 -14.41 15.25
N CYS A 6 4.32 -14.22 13.94
CA CYS A 6 4.99 -15.19 13.09
C CYS A 6 6.52 -15.07 13.26
N ALA A 7 7.13 -15.94 14.06
CA ALA A 7 8.57 -15.92 14.28
C ALA A 7 9.42 -16.48 13.11
N ARG A 8 8.79 -16.88 11.99
CA ARG A 8 9.48 -17.48 10.84
C ARG A 8 10.01 -16.45 9.85
N THR A 9 9.29 -15.35 9.66
CA THR A 9 9.51 -14.41 8.56
C THR A 9 10.49 -13.33 8.94
N ILE A 10 11.48 -13.07 8.07
CA ILE A 10 12.20 -11.80 8.09
C ILE A 10 11.29 -10.80 7.38
N HIS A 11 11.00 -9.67 8.04
CA HIS A 11 10.10 -8.67 7.49
C HIS A 11 10.72 -7.92 6.30
N ALA A 12 9.91 -7.23 5.51
CA ALA A 12 10.36 -6.57 4.28
C ALA A 12 11.46 -5.53 4.57
N GLU A 13 11.28 -4.74 5.62
CA GLU A 13 12.18 -3.70 6.10
C GLU A 13 13.55 -4.29 6.47
N MET A 14 13.52 -5.42 7.21
CA MET A 14 14.74 -6.13 7.59
C MET A 14 15.44 -6.75 6.38
N ASN A 15 14.70 -7.34 5.44
CA ASN A 15 15.31 -7.88 4.22
C ASN A 15 16.02 -6.78 3.41
N ALA A 16 15.41 -5.60 3.28
CA ALA A 16 16.01 -4.46 2.59
C ALA A 16 17.32 -4.00 3.28
N ILE A 17 17.30 -3.81 4.61
CA ILE A 17 18.50 -3.43 5.38
C ILE A 17 19.59 -4.51 5.31
N LEU A 18 19.21 -5.78 5.46
CA LEU A 18 20.14 -6.92 5.36
C LEU A 18 20.75 -7.04 3.98
N GLN A 19 20.00 -6.74 2.92
CA GLN A 19 20.52 -6.72 1.56
C GLN A 19 21.59 -5.63 1.41
N CYS A 20 21.32 -4.42 1.88
CA CYS A 20 22.30 -3.33 1.89
C CYS A 20 23.57 -3.72 2.66
N SER A 21 23.42 -4.28 3.86
CA SER A 21 24.54 -4.78 4.66
C SER A 21 25.35 -5.86 3.94
N LYS A 22 24.67 -6.85 3.33
CA LYS A 22 25.30 -7.96 2.61
C LYS A 22 26.11 -7.48 1.40
N PHE A 23 25.66 -6.44 0.71
CA PHE A 23 26.29 -5.93 -0.50
C PHE A 23 27.14 -4.67 -0.26
N GLY A 24 27.27 -4.21 0.98
CA GLY A 24 28.07 -3.03 1.33
C GLY A 24 27.48 -1.70 0.83
N VAL A 25 26.16 -1.62 0.71
CA VAL A 25 25.44 -0.40 0.36
C VAL A 25 25.11 0.38 1.64
N PRO A 26 25.54 1.65 1.78
CA PRO A 26 25.21 2.45 2.95
C PRO A 26 23.72 2.84 2.96
N THR A 27 23.11 2.84 4.15
CA THR A 27 21.73 3.25 4.39
C THR A 27 21.62 4.53 5.22
N ASP A 28 22.74 5.10 5.66
CA ASP A 28 22.75 6.33 6.44
C ASP A 28 22.24 7.51 5.60
N GLY A 29 21.26 8.24 6.13
CA GLY A 29 20.58 9.31 5.41
C GLY A 29 19.52 8.85 4.40
N ALA A 30 19.30 7.55 4.22
CA ALA A 30 18.36 7.04 3.23
C ALA A 30 16.89 7.19 3.67
N GLU A 31 15.99 6.91 2.74
CA GLU A 31 14.54 6.85 2.95
C GLU A 31 14.05 5.44 2.63
N ILE A 32 13.00 4.98 3.31
CA ILE A 32 12.41 3.67 3.07
C ILE A 32 10.91 3.78 2.83
N TYR A 33 10.44 3.07 1.81
CA TYR A 33 9.03 2.94 1.46
C TYR A 33 8.57 1.52 1.77
N VAL A 34 7.53 1.39 2.58
CA VAL A 34 6.99 0.11 3.04
C VAL A 34 5.49 0.08 2.84
N THR A 35 4.92 -1.10 2.60
CA THR A 35 3.47 -1.20 2.42
C THR A 35 2.73 -1.07 3.76
N HIS A 36 3.28 -1.63 4.83
CA HIS A 36 2.65 -1.64 6.16
C HIS A 36 3.54 -0.90 7.16
N TYR A 37 2.93 -0.27 8.16
CA TYR A 37 3.66 0.38 9.24
C TYR A 37 4.65 -0.59 9.92
N PRO A 38 5.93 -0.19 10.15
CA PRO A 38 6.93 -1.09 10.68
C PRO A 38 6.62 -1.57 12.11
N CYS A 39 6.86 -2.84 12.39
CA CYS A 39 6.77 -3.33 13.77
C CYS A 39 7.90 -2.74 14.65
N ILE A 40 7.79 -2.83 15.99
CA ILE A 40 8.77 -2.26 16.93
C ILE A 40 10.21 -2.69 16.62
N GLN A 41 10.42 -3.96 16.24
CA GLN A 41 11.75 -4.47 15.91
C GLN A 41 12.30 -3.89 14.61
N CYS A 42 11.44 -3.68 13.61
CA CYS A 42 11.82 -3.03 12.36
C CYS A 42 12.10 -1.54 12.59
N CYS A 43 11.31 -0.83 13.42
CA CYS A 43 11.56 0.56 13.79
C CYS A 43 12.96 0.76 14.36
N LYS A 44 13.33 -0.05 15.37
CA LYS A 44 14.67 0.00 15.98
C LYS A 44 15.78 -0.23 14.96
N SER A 45 15.56 -1.17 14.04
CA SER A 45 16.54 -1.51 13.01
C SER A 45 16.68 -0.41 11.95
N ILE A 46 15.57 0.20 11.53
CA ILE A 46 15.54 1.36 10.62
C ILE A 46 16.33 2.53 11.22
N ILE A 47 16.04 2.87 12.48
CA ILE A 47 16.75 3.93 13.22
C ILE A 47 18.25 3.62 13.28
N GLN A 48 18.62 2.40 13.67
CA GLN A 48 20.02 2.00 13.83
C GLN A 48 20.78 1.93 12.49
N ALA A 49 20.08 1.69 11.39
CA ALA A 49 20.61 1.70 10.02
C ALA A 49 20.86 3.12 9.48
N GLY A 50 20.46 4.17 10.21
CA GLY A 50 20.67 5.56 9.83
C GLY A 50 19.63 6.13 8.85
N ILE A 51 18.56 5.39 8.55
CA ILE A 51 17.45 5.84 7.69
C ILE A 51 16.73 7.01 8.37
N LYS A 52 16.39 8.05 7.61
CA LYS A 52 15.83 9.32 8.11
C LYS A 52 14.36 9.53 7.81
N THR A 53 13.82 8.82 6.83
CA THR A 53 12.40 8.92 6.48
C THR A 53 11.79 7.55 6.24
N VAL A 54 10.58 7.35 6.76
CA VAL A 54 9.75 6.16 6.56
C VAL A 54 8.43 6.58 5.92
N TYR A 55 8.18 6.11 4.71
CA TYR A 55 6.90 6.22 4.03
C TYR A 55 6.15 4.89 4.14
N TYR A 56 4.88 4.94 4.54
CA TYR A 56 4.05 3.74 4.65
C TYR A 56 2.66 3.92 4.03
N ALA A 57 2.06 2.85 3.51
CA ALA A 57 0.73 2.92 2.91
C ALA A 57 -0.40 2.56 3.89
N GLU A 58 -0.27 1.42 4.57
CA GLU A 58 -1.28 0.88 5.47
C GLU A 58 -0.86 1.00 6.93
N ASP A 59 -1.73 1.60 7.74
CA ASP A 59 -1.59 1.59 9.19
C ASP A 59 -2.11 0.24 9.74
N TYR A 60 -1.18 -0.70 9.91
CA TYR A 60 -1.48 -2.00 10.47
C TYR A 60 -0.96 -2.11 11.90
N LYS A 61 -1.88 -2.09 12.88
CA LYS A 61 -1.60 -2.36 14.30
C LYS A 61 -0.44 -1.52 14.86
N THR A 62 -0.39 -0.22 14.52
CA THR A 62 0.64 0.66 15.04
C THR A 62 0.60 0.70 16.56
N HIS A 63 1.71 0.31 17.18
CA HIS A 63 1.89 0.40 18.61
C HIS A 63 2.41 1.82 18.94
N PRO A 64 1.83 2.57 19.89
CA PRO A 64 2.24 3.95 20.19
C PRO A 64 3.76 4.10 20.43
N TYR A 65 4.34 3.13 21.13
CA TYR A 65 5.80 3.06 21.34
C TYR A 65 6.64 3.04 20.05
N ALA A 66 6.15 2.48 18.96
CA ALA A 66 6.87 2.48 17.67
C ALA A 66 6.99 3.91 17.11
N GLN A 67 5.91 4.69 17.21
CA GLN A 67 5.91 6.10 16.84
C GLN A 67 6.84 6.92 17.73
N GLU A 68 6.78 6.71 19.06
CA GLU A 68 7.66 7.39 20.01
C GLU A 68 9.15 7.14 19.70
N LEU A 69 9.52 5.93 19.28
CA LEU A 69 10.89 5.60 18.89
C LEU A 69 11.37 6.43 17.70
N PHE A 70 10.54 6.58 16.67
CA PHE A 70 10.89 7.39 15.50
C PHE A 70 10.98 8.88 15.85
N GLU A 71 10.04 9.40 16.64
CA GLU A 71 10.06 10.79 17.11
C GLU A 71 11.32 11.10 17.91
N GLN A 72 11.70 10.24 18.87
CA GLN A 72 12.92 10.41 19.67
C GLN A 72 14.19 10.32 18.83
N ALA A 73 14.19 9.51 17.77
CA ALA A 73 15.32 9.36 16.85
C ALA A 73 15.40 10.46 15.79
N GLY A 74 14.39 11.33 15.69
CA GLY A 74 14.29 12.35 14.64
C GLY A 74 14.13 11.75 13.23
N VAL A 75 13.39 10.64 13.12
CA VAL A 75 13.02 10.01 11.84
C VAL A 75 11.65 10.52 11.44
N THR A 76 11.53 11.06 10.23
CA THR A 76 10.25 11.48 9.66
C THR A 76 9.43 10.26 9.26
N VAL A 77 8.15 10.24 9.61
CA VAL A 77 7.24 9.13 9.27
C VAL A 77 5.99 9.71 8.63
N GLU A 78 5.70 9.31 7.39
CA GLU A 78 4.60 9.84 6.60
C GLU A 78 3.78 8.71 5.98
N GLN A 79 2.45 8.80 6.13
CA GLN A 79 1.55 7.94 5.39
C GLN A 79 1.38 8.47 3.97
N VAL A 80 1.52 7.60 2.98
CA VAL A 80 1.34 7.92 1.57
C VAL A 80 0.33 6.98 0.94
N GLU A 81 -0.43 7.48 -0.03
CA GLU A 81 -1.35 6.64 -0.78
C GLU A 81 -0.57 5.66 -1.65
N LEU A 82 -0.92 4.36 -1.57
CA LEU A 82 -0.42 3.37 -2.49
C LEU A 82 -1.24 3.44 -3.77
N ASP A 83 -0.70 4.13 -4.77
CA ASP A 83 -1.22 4.03 -6.14
C ASP A 83 -0.70 2.72 -6.75
N GLU A 84 -1.55 1.69 -6.73
CA GLU A 84 -1.29 0.50 -7.52
C GLU A 84 -1.37 0.88 -9.01
N MET A 85 -0.24 1.22 -9.61
CA MET A 85 -0.12 1.31 -11.07
C MET A 85 -0.34 -0.07 -11.69
N ILE A 86 -1.60 -0.48 -11.80
CA ILE A 86 -2.02 -1.64 -12.57
C ILE A 86 -2.01 -1.19 -14.03
N VAL A 87 -1.05 -1.69 -14.80
CA VAL A 87 -1.14 -1.62 -16.26
C VAL A 87 -2.26 -2.55 -16.70
N ASP A 88 -3.50 -2.04 -16.69
CA ASP A 88 -4.65 -2.76 -17.24
C ASP A 88 -4.65 -2.67 -18.76
N LEU A 89 -3.93 -3.61 -19.39
CA LEU A 89 -3.83 -3.72 -20.85
C LEU A 89 -5.18 -3.88 -21.54
N LYS A 90 -6.26 -4.18 -20.80
CA LYS A 90 -7.60 -4.38 -21.33
C LYS A 90 -8.62 -3.35 -20.81
N ASN A 91 -8.18 -2.22 -20.26
CA ASN A 91 -9.08 -1.21 -19.68
C ASN A 91 -10.17 -0.80 -20.69
N ARG A 92 -9.77 -0.48 -21.93
CA ARG A 92 -10.71 -0.10 -22.99
C ARG A 92 -11.71 -1.21 -23.32
N GLU A 93 -11.28 -2.46 -23.42
CA GLU A 93 -12.18 -3.59 -23.65
C GLU A 93 -13.14 -3.81 -22.48
N LYS A 94 -12.67 -3.68 -21.23
CA LYS A 94 -13.52 -3.80 -20.03
C LYS A 94 -14.59 -2.70 -20.00
N LEU A 95 -14.20 -1.45 -20.20
CA LEU A 95 -15.14 -0.32 -20.25
C LEU A 95 -16.17 -0.49 -21.37
N SER A 96 -15.74 -0.90 -22.56
CA SER A 96 -16.65 -1.16 -23.68
C SER A 96 -17.61 -2.31 -23.40
N PHE A 97 -17.14 -3.39 -22.77
CA PHE A 97 -17.95 -4.53 -22.39
C PHE A 97 -19.00 -4.15 -21.33
N VAL A 98 -18.58 -3.44 -20.28
CA VAL A 98 -19.49 -3.00 -19.19
C VAL A 98 -20.53 -2.01 -19.72
N ALA A 99 -20.14 -1.03 -20.54
CA ALA A 99 -21.09 -0.12 -21.19
C ALA A 99 -22.13 -0.89 -22.03
N GLY A 100 -21.69 -1.93 -22.75
CA GLY A 100 -22.60 -2.80 -23.51
C GLY A 100 -23.56 -3.60 -22.63
N LEU A 101 -23.12 -4.08 -21.47
CA LEU A 101 -23.99 -4.77 -20.51
C LEU A 101 -25.02 -3.82 -19.89
N ILE A 102 -24.62 -2.60 -19.51
CA ILE A 102 -25.54 -1.58 -18.98
C ILE A 102 -26.61 -1.24 -20.02
N GLY A 103 -26.24 -1.12 -21.30
CA GLY A 103 -27.20 -0.92 -22.39
C GLY A 103 -28.22 -2.06 -22.49
N LYS A 104 -27.76 -3.33 -22.43
CA LYS A 104 -28.66 -4.49 -22.43
C LYS A 104 -29.59 -4.53 -21.21
N LEU A 105 -29.14 -4.07 -20.04
CA LEU A 105 -29.97 -3.96 -18.85
C LEU A 105 -31.03 -2.87 -19.00
N ALA A 106 -30.69 -1.76 -19.65
CA ALA A 106 -31.67 -0.73 -20.00
C ALA A 106 -32.74 -1.27 -20.95
N ASP A 107 -32.34 -2.00 -21.99
CA ASP A 107 -33.27 -2.65 -22.93
C ASP A 107 -34.16 -3.71 -22.26
N ALA A 108 -33.66 -4.34 -21.19
CA ALA A 108 -34.41 -5.30 -20.37
C ALA A 108 -35.40 -4.64 -19.38
N GLY A 109 -35.45 -3.30 -19.32
CA GLY A 109 -36.41 -2.56 -18.51
C GLY A 109 -35.99 -2.32 -17.06
N LEU A 110 -34.69 -2.36 -16.75
CA LEU A 110 -34.19 -2.01 -15.42
C LEU A 110 -34.48 -0.53 -15.10
N ALA A 111 -34.76 -0.22 -13.84
CA ALA A 111 -35.06 1.13 -13.41
C ALA A 111 -33.86 2.07 -13.62
N GLU A 112 -34.15 3.31 -14.07
CA GLU A 112 -33.13 4.31 -14.40
C GLU A 112 -32.21 4.64 -13.21
N GLU A 113 -32.77 4.66 -12.00
CA GLU A 113 -32.03 4.90 -10.75
C GLU A 113 -31.04 3.76 -10.45
N GLU A 114 -31.38 2.51 -10.77
CA GLU A 114 -30.48 1.36 -10.60
C GLU A 114 -29.39 1.35 -11.69
N LEU A 115 -29.75 1.67 -12.93
CA LEU A 115 -28.78 1.83 -14.03
C LEU A 115 -27.74 2.90 -13.70
N LYS A 116 -28.16 4.03 -13.14
CA LYS A 116 -27.26 5.11 -12.71
C LYS A 116 -26.28 4.65 -11.63
N LYS A 117 -26.76 3.94 -10.61
CA LYS A 117 -25.89 3.37 -9.56
C LYS A 117 -24.87 2.38 -10.12
N ILE A 118 -25.30 1.49 -11.02
CA ILE A 118 -24.41 0.52 -11.67
C ILE A 118 -23.36 1.23 -12.53
N HIS A 119 -23.75 2.30 -13.23
CA HIS A 119 -22.83 3.10 -14.04
C HIS A 119 -21.79 3.83 -13.19
N GLU A 120 -22.21 4.46 -12.09
CA GLU A 120 -21.30 5.12 -11.14
C GLU A 120 -20.33 4.11 -10.52
N GLN A 121 -20.82 2.94 -10.09
CA GLN A 121 -19.96 1.86 -9.57
C GLN A 121 -18.96 1.36 -10.61
N ALA A 122 -19.37 1.17 -11.87
CA ALA A 122 -18.48 0.76 -12.94
C ALA A 122 -17.36 1.78 -13.17
N ASN A 123 -17.66 3.08 -13.17
CA ASN A 123 -16.65 4.12 -13.33
C ASN A 123 -15.64 4.11 -12.17
N THR A 124 -16.10 3.94 -10.93
CA THR A 124 -15.21 3.81 -9.77
C THR A 124 -14.32 2.56 -9.84
N LEU A 125 -14.82 1.44 -10.37
CA LEU A 125 -14.05 0.19 -10.40
C LEU A 125 -13.07 0.11 -11.58
N PHE A 126 -13.40 0.71 -12.71
CA PHE A 126 -12.65 0.53 -13.96
C PHE A 126 -11.92 1.79 -14.46
N THR A 127 -12.21 2.97 -13.90
CA THR A 127 -11.64 4.25 -14.35
C THR A 127 -10.72 4.89 -13.32
N SER A 128 -10.61 4.38 -12.08
CA SER A 128 -9.88 5.01 -10.97
C SER A 128 -8.35 5.02 -11.07
N TYR A 129 -7.78 4.92 -12.28
CA TYR A 129 -6.33 4.96 -12.51
C TYR A 129 -5.98 5.67 -13.81
N VAL A 130 -6.36 6.96 -13.91
CA VAL A 130 -5.81 7.93 -14.87
C VAL A 130 -5.55 9.25 -14.15
#